data_AF-A0A1M6CTX4-F1
#
_entry.id   AF-A0A1M6CTX4-F1
#
_cell.length_a   1.000
_cell.length_b   1.000
_cell.length_c   1.000
_cell.angle_alpha   90.00
_cell.angle_beta   90.00
_cell.angle_gamma   90.00
#
_symmetry.space_group_name_H-M   'P 1'
#
loop_
_entity.id
_entity.type
_entity.pdbx_description
1 polymer ?
#
loop_
_entity_poly.entity_id
_entity_poly.type
_entity_poly.pdbx_seq_one_letter_code
_entity_poly.pdbx_strand_id
1 'polypeptide(L)'
;MKKIPRAKPVALLIISCGLIVTTYIKLMPSKAVRALPVNALNIQEQEEADGQTDRRTLVKARVPLTELAAYAERMGVPAQSDSPKQSPSWSNGPDWWKPSGQPRYVSEGDTYRTMIGWEDGYLYYDNTAWH
;
A
#
# COMPACT_ATOMS: atom_id res chain seq x y z
N MET A 1 -51.20 15.97 15.61
CA MET A 1 -50.75 15.00 14.58
C MET A 1 -49.59 15.64 13.80
N LYS A 2 -48.35 15.15 13.97
CA LYS A 2 -47.14 15.71 13.33
C LYS A 2 -46.97 15.07 11.94
N LYS A 3 -47.00 15.87 10.86
CA LYS A 3 -46.80 15.39 9.48
C LYS A 3 -45.33 15.02 9.29
N ILE A 4 -45.04 13.76 8.98
CA ILE A 4 -43.71 13.29 8.60
C ILE A 4 -43.48 13.71 7.13
N PRO A 5 -42.44 14.50 6.81
CA PRO A 5 -42.17 14.92 5.45
C PRO A 5 -41.69 13.70 4.62
N ARG A 6 -42.41 13.38 3.54
CA ARG A 6 -41.98 12.40 2.54
C ARG A 6 -40.78 12.96 1.78
N ALA A 7 -39.60 12.39 2.01
CA ALA A 7 -38.44 12.63 1.17
C ALA A 7 -38.73 12.18 -0.26
N LYS A 8 -38.42 13.04 -1.25
CA LYS A 8 -38.63 12.75 -2.68
C LYS A 8 -37.66 11.63 -3.11
N PRO A 9 -38.10 10.65 -3.93
CA PRO A 9 -37.32 9.46 -4.28
C PRO A 9 -35.97 9.77 -4.94
N VAL A 10 -35.83 10.92 -5.60
CA VAL A 10 -34.58 11.39 -6.23
C VAL A 10 -33.49 11.74 -5.21
N ALA A 11 -33.87 12.32 -4.05
CA ALA A 11 -32.90 12.66 -3.00
C ALA A 11 -32.34 11.41 -2.32
N LEU A 12 -33.16 10.36 -2.17
CA LEU A 12 -32.73 9.04 -1.67
C LEU A 12 -31.75 8.35 -2.62
N LEU A 13 -31.95 8.47 -3.93
CA LEU A 13 -31.07 7.89 -4.96
C LEU A 13 -29.68 8.56 -5.03
N ILE A 14 -29.61 9.88 -4.84
CA ILE A 14 -28.34 10.61 -4.84
C ILE A 14 -27.52 10.26 -3.59
N ILE A 15 -28.17 10.17 -2.43
CA ILE A 15 -27.51 9.79 -1.17
C ILE A 15 -27.02 8.34 -1.23
N SER A 16 -27.82 7.43 -1.78
CA SER A 16 -27.39 6.03 -1.95
C SER A 16 -26.24 5.90 -2.96
N CYS A 17 -26.29 6.58 -4.12
CA CYS A 17 -25.16 6.61 -5.05
C CYS A 17 -23.89 7.21 -4.42
N GLY A 18 -24.01 8.30 -3.67
CA GLY A 18 -22.88 8.93 -2.97
C GLY A 18 -22.25 7.99 -1.93
N LEU A 19 -23.08 7.27 -1.16
CA LEU A 19 -22.62 6.25 -0.20
C LEU A 19 -21.99 5.04 -0.89
N ILE A 20 -22.55 4.57 -2.01
CA ILE A 20 -21.99 3.46 -2.79
C ILE A 20 -20.62 3.85 -3.33
N VAL A 21 -20.47 5.03 -3.94
CA VAL A 21 -19.19 5.49 -4.50
C VAL A 21 -18.14 5.71 -3.41
N THR A 22 -18.51 6.34 -2.28
CA THR A 22 -17.56 6.54 -1.16
C THR A 22 -17.16 5.24 -0.49
N THR A 23 -18.08 4.28 -0.38
CA THR A 23 -17.76 2.92 0.11
C THR A 23 -16.84 2.21 -0.88
N TYR A 24 -17.11 2.31 -2.18
CA TYR A 24 -16.33 1.68 -3.24
C TYR A 24 -14.88 2.19 -3.30
N ILE A 25 -14.67 3.49 -3.09
CA ILE A 25 -13.31 4.08 -3.04
C ILE A 25 -12.50 3.53 -1.86
N LYS A 26 -13.13 3.24 -0.72
CA LYS A 26 -12.47 2.59 0.44
C LYS A 26 -12.22 1.09 0.25
N LEU A 27 -12.85 0.46 -0.74
CA LEU A 27 -12.74 -0.97 -1.03
C LEU A 27 -11.68 -1.29 -2.10
N MET A 28 -11.15 -0.29 -2.79
CA MET A 28 -10.08 -0.48 -3.77
C MET A 28 -8.75 -0.72 -3.03
N PRO A 29 -8.10 -1.87 -3.22
CA PRO A 29 -6.76 -2.09 -2.68
C PRO A 29 -5.77 -1.07 -3.27
N SER A 30 -4.71 -0.75 -2.52
CA SER A 30 -3.73 0.25 -2.99
C SER A 30 -3.05 -0.17 -4.29
N LYS A 31 -2.27 0.74 -4.88
CA LYS A 31 -1.38 0.37 -6.01
C LYS A 31 -0.47 -0.80 -5.63
N ALA A 32 0.05 -0.83 -4.39
CA ALA A 32 0.97 -1.84 -3.92
C ALA A 32 0.33 -3.23 -3.86
N VAL A 33 -0.91 -3.33 -3.38
CA VAL A 33 -1.64 -4.61 -3.36
C VAL A 33 -2.09 -5.02 -4.76
N ARG A 34 -2.55 -4.07 -5.60
CA ARG A 34 -2.92 -4.37 -7.00
C ARG A 34 -1.74 -4.83 -7.86
N ALA A 35 -0.53 -4.42 -7.49
CA ALA A 35 0.69 -4.86 -8.14
C ALA A 35 1.16 -6.25 -7.67
N LEU A 36 0.48 -6.93 -6.73
CA LEU A 36 0.85 -8.30 -6.33
C LEU A 36 0.54 -9.30 -7.46
N PRO A 37 1.23 -10.46 -7.51
CA PRO A 37 0.82 -11.53 -8.40
C PRO A 37 -0.54 -12.11 -7.97
N VAL A 38 -1.28 -12.69 -8.92
CA VAL A 38 -2.66 -13.18 -8.71
C VAL A 38 -2.74 -14.26 -7.63
N ASN A 39 -1.67 -15.00 -7.42
CA ASN A 39 -1.55 -16.06 -6.41
C ASN A 39 -0.98 -15.58 -5.07
N ALA A 40 -0.86 -14.27 -4.83
CA ALA A 40 -0.41 -13.75 -3.55
C ALA A 40 -1.38 -14.13 -2.42
N LEU A 41 -0.83 -14.60 -1.30
CA LEU A 41 -1.61 -15.04 -0.14
C LEU A 41 -1.22 -14.22 1.10
N ASN A 42 -2.01 -14.31 2.17
CA ASN A 42 -1.71 -13.68 3.47
C ASN A 42 -1.36 -12.19 3.32
N ILE A 43 -2.14 -11.47 2.51
CA ILE A 43 -1.92 -10.06 2.21
C ILE A 43 -2.32 -9.24 3.44
N GLN A 44 -1.38 -8.46 3.93
CA GLN A 44 -1.56 -7.47 4.98
C GLN A 44 -1.13 -6.13 4.43
N GLU A 45 -1.98 -5.13 4.62
CA GLU A 45 -1.76 -3.78 4.16
C GLU A 45 -2.11 -2.81 5.29
N GLN A 46 -1.26 -1.79 5.47
CA GLN A 46 -1.54 -0.67 6.35
C GLN A 46 -1.07 0.61 5.68
N GLU A 47 -2.00 1.56 5.55
CA GLU A 47 -1.70 2.93 5.19
C GLU A 47 -1.70 3.79 6.46
N GLU A 48 -0.59 4.45 6.73
CA GLU A 48 -0.43 5.42 7.79
C GLU A 48 -0.46 6.81 7.18
N ALA A 49 -1.29 7.68 7.74
CA ALA A 49 -1.28 9.11 7.46
C ALA A 49 -1.14 9.83 8.80
N ASP A 50 -0.04 10.55 9.00
CA ASP A 50 0.26 11.23 10.25
C ASP A 50 -0.52 12.55 10.43
N GLY A 51 -1.43 12.84 9.50
CA GLY A 51 -2.32 14.00 9.55
C GLY A 51 -1.67 15.31 9.12
N GLN A 52 -0.36 15.34 8.84
CA GLN A 52 0.31 16.58 8.47
C GLN A 52 0.78 16.57 7.02
N THR A 53 1.48 15.54 6.54
CA THR A 53 1.65 15.29 5.09
C THR A 53 2.34 13.97 4.77
N ASP A 54 2.90 13.28 5.75
CA ASP A 54 3.63 12.05 5.49
C ASP A 54 2.66 10.89 5.33
N ARG A 55 2.83 10.17 4.23
CA ARG A 55 2.05 8.98 3.89
C ARG A 55 2.97 7.80 3.83
N ARG A 56 2.57 6.74 4.51
CA ARG A 56 3.31 5.48 4.45
C ARG A 56 2.39 4.33 4.12
N THR A 57 2.80 3.49 3.19
CA THR A 57 2.10 2.27 2.81
C THR A 57 3.00 1.08 3.09
N LEU A 58 2.55 0.19 3.96
CA LEU A 58 3.18 -1.07 4.28
C LEU A 58 2.38 -2.22 3.69
N VAL A 59 3.04 -3.10 2.94
CA VAL A 59 2.43 -4.34 2.43
C VAL A 59 3.32 -5.53 2.73
N LYS A 60 2.73 -6.56 3.34
CA LYS A 60 3.33 -7.88 3.48
C LYS A 60 2.44 -8.91 2.79
N ALA A 61 3.02 -9.72 1.92
CA ALA A 61 2.27 -10.76 1.22
C ALA A 61 3.13 -11.99 0.99
N ARG A 62 2.53 -13.18 1.08
CA ARG A 62 3.20 -14.44 0.73
C ARG A 62 3.27 -14.54 -0.79
N VAL A 63 4.49 -14.50 -1.31
CA VAL A 63 4.80 -14.41 -2.74
C VAL A 63 6.08 -15.21 -3.03
N PRO A 64 6.14 -16.03 -4.10
CA PRO A 64 7.37 -16.70 -4.52
C PRO A 64 8.48 -15.69 -4.83
N LEU A 65 9.73 -16.01 -4.50
CA LEU A 65 10.86 -15.10 -4.76
C LEU A 65 10.98 -14.71 -6.24
N THR A 66 10.59 -15.61 -7.15
CA THR A 66 10.61 -15.39 -8.61
C THR A 66 9.73 -14.22 -9.07
N GLU A 67 8.72 -13.84 -8.28
CA GLU A 67 7.79 -12.75 -8.60
C GLU A 67 8.32 -11.37 -8.15
N LEU A 68 9.37 -11.34 -7.33
CA LEU A 68 9.84 -10.11 -6.68
C LEU A 68 10.31 -9.06 -7.71
N ALA A 69 11.03 -9.48 -8.75
CA ALA A 69 11.51 -8.58 -9.80
C ALA A 69 10.34 -7.98 -10.60
N ALA A 70 9.37 -8.81 -11.00
CA ALA A 70 8.17 -8.35 -11.70
C ALA A 70 7.30 -7.44 -10.82
N TYR A 71 7.28 -7.65 -9.50
CA TYR A 71 6.64 -6.74 -8.57
C TYR A 71 7.35 -5.38 -8.52
N ALA A 72 8.67 -5.36 -8.39
CA ALA A 72 9.46 -4.13 -8.38
C ALA A 72 9.28 -3.31 -9.67
N GLU A 73 9.26 -3.98 -10.82
CA GLU A 73 8.98 -3.36 -12.12
C GLU A 73 7.59 -2.72 -12.18
N ARG A 74 6.53 -3.45 -11.74
CA ARG A 74 5.17 -2.91 -11.65
C ARG A 74 5.07 -1.71 -10.72
N MET A 75 5.90 -1.66 -9.70
CA MET A 75 6.00 -0.52 -8.78
C MET A 75 6.86 0.63 -9.31
N GLY A 76 7.60 0.43 -10.41
CA GLY A 76 8.52 1.42 -10.97
C GLY A 76 9.79 1.59 -10.15
N VAL A 77 10.19 0.55 -9.40
CA VAL A 77 11.42 0.54 -8.59
C VAL A 77 12.50 -0.20 -9.39
N PRO A 78 13.54 0.48 -9.87
CA PRO A 78 14.59 -0.17 -10.65
C PRO A 78 15.35 -1.20 -9.81
N ALA A 79 15.94 -2.20 -10.47
CA ALA A 79 16.91 -3.09 -9.83
C ALA A 79 18.01 -2.25 -9.20
N GLN A 80 18.31 -2.51 -7.92
CA GLN A 80 19.27 -1.73 -7.16
C GLN A 80 20.62 -1.72 -7.88
N SER A 81 21.09 -0.52 -8.24
CA SER A 81 22.48 -0.30 -8.64
C SER A 81 23.37 -0.50 -7.41
N ASP A 82 24.48 -1.22 -7.57
CA ASP A 82 25.52 -1.52 -6.57
C ASP A 82 26.19 -0.26 -5.99
N SER A 83 25.42 0.65 -5.38
CA SER A 83 25.95 1.82 -4.70
C SER A 83 26.03 1.58 -3.18
N PRO A 84 27.22 1.67 -2.57
CA PRO A 84 27.44 1.45 -1.15
C PRO A 84 27.09 2.70 -0.32
N LYS A 85 25.94 3.33 -0.59
CA LYS A 85 25.34 4.27 0.36
C LYS A 85 24.51 3.44 1.32
N GLN A 86 24.86 3.51 2.61
CA GLN A 86 24.18 2.88 3.76
C GLN A 86 22.88 2.16 3.38
N SER A 87 22.91 0.83 3.33
CA SER A 87 21.73 0.04 2.98
C SER A 87 20.57 0.48 3.87
N PRO A 88 19.45 0.93 3.29
CA PRO A 88 18.37 1.49 4.07
C PRO A 88 17.75 0.41 4.94
N SER A 89 17.58 0.71 6.22
CA SER A 89 16.89 -0.16 7.17
C SER A 89 15.39 0.01 7.06
N TRP A 90 14.64 -1.07 7.28
CA TRP A 90 13.20 -1.01 7.45
C TRP A 90 12.83 -0.14 8.63
N SER A 91 11.87 0.76 8.43
CA SER A 91 11.29 1.54 9.51
C SER A 91 10.39 0.65 10.37
N ASN A 92 10.24 1.01 11.65
CA ASN A 92 9.32 0.34 12.59
C ASN A 92 7.91 0.24 11.98
N GLY A 93 7.15 -0.77 12.35
CA GLY A 93 5.80 -0.96 11.84
C GLY A 93 4.91 -1.74 12.82
N PRO A 94 3.71 -2.14 12.39
CA PRO A 94 2.80 -2.95 13.18
C PRO A 94 3.41 -4.32 13.51
N ASP A 95 2.81 -5.07 14.46
CA ASP A 95 3.37 -6.33 14.97
C ASP A 95 3.70 -7.39 13.90
N TRP A 96 2.99 -7.36 12.77
CA TRP A 96 3.19 -8.26 11.64
C TRP A 96 4.32 -7.82 10.68
N TRP A 97 4.80 -6.59 10.82
CA TRP A 97 5.87 -5.96 10.05
C TRP A 97 7.23 -6.09 10.76
N LYS A 98 7.91 -7.21 10.51
CA LYS A 98 9.23 -7.50 11.10
C LYS A 98 10.20 -8.12 10.08
N PRO A 99 10.44 -7.49 8.92
CA PRO A 99 11.52 -7.93 8.03
C PRO A 99 12.88 -7.76 8.74
N SER A 100 13.74 -8.78 8.66
CA SER A 100 15.08 -8.79 9.23
C SER A 100 16.17 -8.64 8.16
N GLY A 101 15.89 -9.07 6.93
CA GLY A 101 16.77 -8.94 5.78
C GLY A 101 16.79 -7.52 5.21
N GLN A 102 17.84 -7.20 4.45
CA GLN A 102 17.93 -5.93 3.73
C GLN A 102 16.91 -5.88 2.57
N PRO A 103 16.35 -4.70 2.22
CA PRO A 103 15.60 -4.54 1.00
C PRO A 103 16.47 -4.88 -0.21
N ARG A 104 15.86 -5.49 -1.24
CA ARG A 104 16.53 -5.88 -2.48
C ARG A 104 16.35 -4.85 -3.60
N TYR A 105 15.31 -4.03 -3.50
CA TYR A 105 15.03 -2.94 -4.42
C TYR A 105 14.73 -1.70 -3.61
N VAL A 106 15.37 -0.59 -3.97
CA VAL A 106 15.20 0.70 -3.31
C VAL A 106 15.12 1.77 -4.40
N SER A 107 14.14 2.65 -4.28
CA SER A 107 14.08 3.91 -5.02
C SER A 107 13.87 5.03 -4.03
N GLU A 108 14.69 6.06 -4.08
CA GLU A 108 14.62 7.21 -3.19
C GLU A 108 14.73 8.49 -4.01
N GLY A 109 13.85 9.43 -3.72
CA GLY A 109 13.88 10.78 -4.24
C GLY A 109 13.73 11.79 -3.11
N ASP A 110 13.69 13.08 -3.44
CA ASP A 110 13.70 14.16 -2.45
C ASP A 110 12.47 14.14 -1.53
N THR A 111 11.36 13.52 -1.95
CA THR A 111 10.06 13.49 -1.28
C THR A 111 9.54 12.08 -1.02
N TYR A 112 10.32 11.04 -1.31
CA TYR A 112 9.86 9.67 -1.12
C TYR A 112 11.00 8.65 -0.99
N ARG A 113 10.68 7.52 -0.35
CA ARG A 113 11.46 6.29 -0.38
C ARG A 113 10.53 5.10 -0.59
N THR A 114 10.91 4.23 -1.49
CA THR A 114 10.26 2.93 -1.73
C THR A 114 11.29 1.83 -1.53
N MET A 115 10.95 0.84 -0.71
CA MET A 115 11.76 -0.34 -0.42
C MET A 115 10.95 -1.60 -0.67
N ILE A 116 11.58 -2.57 -1.33
CA ILE A 116 10.99 -3.88 -1.61
C ILE A 116 11.99 -4.95 -1.21
N GLY A 117 11.54 -5.88 -0.38
CA GLY A 117 12.34 -7.00 0.11
C GLY A 117 11.60 -8.31 0.03
N TRP A 118 12.35 -9.38 0.26
CA TRP A 118 11.81 -10.72 0.34
C TRP A 118 12.54 -11.52 1.40
N GLU A 119 11.77 -12.19 2.25
CA GLU A 119 12.25 -13.01 3.36
C GLU A 119 11.23 -14.09 3.69
N ASP A 120 11.68 -15.33 3.84
CA ASP A 120 10.88 -16.49 4.27
C ASP A 120 9.54 -16.69 3.53
N GLY A 121 9.53 -16.45 2.21
CA GLY A 121 8.33 -16.59 1.39
C GLY A 121 7.41 -15.37 1.40
N TYR A 122 7.80 -14.29 2.06
CA TYR A 122 7.06 -13.04 2.12
C TYR A 122 7.78 -11.94 1.37
N LEU A 123 7.02 -11.23 0.55
CA LEU A 123 7.37 -9.93 0.02
C LEU A 123 7.01 -8.86 1.07
N TYR A 124 7.93 -7.92 1.25
CA TYR A 124 7.76 -6.73 2.07
C TYR A 124 7.89 -5.49 1.19
N TYR A 125 6.93 -4.59 1.28
CA TYR A 125 6.90 -3.32 0.56
C TYR A 125 6.66 -2.19 1.56
N ASP A 126 7.53 -1.19 1.53
CA ASP A 126 7.41 0.04 2.31
C ASP A 126 7.57 1.22 1.34
N ASN A 127 6.54 2.04 1.24
CA ASN A 127 6.63 3.32 0.57
C ASN A 127 6.30 4.42 1.56
N THR A 128 7.27 5.28 1.80
CA THR A 128 7.11 6.48 2.61
C THR A 128 7.23 7.68 1.67
N ALA A 129 6.26 8.58 1.69
CA ALA A 129 6.29 9.85 0.98
C ALA A 129 6.12 10.98 2.01
N TRP A 130 6.92 12.04 1.86
CA TRP A 130 6.90 13.23 2.70
C TRP A 130 6.81 14.48 1.84
N HIS A 131 6.29 15.58 2.39
CA HIS A 131 6.14 16.85 1.67
C HIS A 131 7.07 17.95 2.20
#